data_AF-A0A1W9WEN4-F1
#
_entry.id   AF-A0A1W9WEN4-F1
#
_cell.length_a   1.000
_cell.length_b   1.000
_cell.length_c   1.000
_cell.angle_alpha   90.00
_cell.angle_beta   90.00
_cell.angle_gamma   90.00
#
_symmetry.space_group_name_H-M   'P 1'
#
loop_
_entity.id
_entity.type
_entity.pdbx_description
1 polymer ?
#
loop_
_entity_poly.entity_id
_entity_poly.type
_entity_poly.pdbx_seq_one_letter_code
_entity_poly.pdbx_strand_id
1 'polypeptide(L)'
;MQKASIIILSWNGKKYLTACLDSVFAQDYSDFEVIVVDNASTDNSTNIIAEQFPQAMLIRNQTNLGFSGGNNVGMRAATGNILILINQDTVVHKGWLQALVDTLHDSTVGMVGCKIYNPDGTIQHAGAYLSSGRGNGLHVGRDEKDNATFDQMCDVEYVTGACLALSRSTLTAVGFLDEGFNPAYYEDVDWCYRVKQAGLRVVYIPTARLTHHESTSLNVTSYERKTATQYGRLRFLCKHKPIAWLQNTFLEAEIAWLNSLGRTVEMMAVREAYLQIIFSLSDIVTFRLNTAGVALGQNPQHEADVLLNMLLKLRVACQPTQSLDALHTTLEHAESHAIGTAHIKTQSTKHTISEPENDTDKTESDDTIIELMPNELWTTLHNTWEINEQPFQSDKPVFGKTIVAIRQTWNSVSTRWYVLPILHQQRQFNATVTNLLTALGYNHANLARQQNDILHEKNVIALSQVEMMHLMEQILEVVEGQKRDIVQNTQEINTLTLKIIEQENQGIN
;
A
#
# COMPACT_ATOMS: atom_id res chain seq x y z
N MET A 1 -14.05 -31.14 25.08
CA MET A 1 -14.21 -29.90 24.31
C MET A 1 -12.83 -29.32 24.08
N GLN A 2 -12.59 -28.70 22.93
CA GLN A 2 -11.30 -28.06 22.66
C GLN A 2 -11.31 -26.63 23.18
N LYS A 3 -10.34 -26.24 24.01
CA LYS A 3 -10.25 -24.85 24.48
C LYS A 3 -10.10 -23.89 23.30
N ALA A 4 -10.91 -22.84 23.23
CA ALA A 4 -10.83 -21.79 22.21
C ALA A 4 -10.17 -20.51 22.77
N SER A 5 -9.35 -19.84 21.97
CA SER A 5 -8.80 -18.52 22.29
C SER A 5 -9.35 -17.51 21.28
N ILE A 6 -10.17 -16.59 21.77
CA ILE A 6 -10.73 -15.49 20.98
C ILE A 6 -9.80 -14.30 21.14
N ILE A 7 -9.28 -13.81 20.03
CA ILE A 7 -8.29 -12.74 19.97
C ILE A 7 -8.94 -11.54 19.29
N ILE A 8 -8.94 -10.43 20.01
CA ILE A 8 -9.54 -9.18 19.60
C ILE A 8 -8.44 -8.12 19.54
N LEU A 9 -8.09 -7.70 18.33
CA LEU A 9 -7.19 -6.58 18.15
C LEU A 9 -7.97 -5.27 18.32
N SER A 10 -7.53 -4.44 19.27
CA SER A 10 -8.15 -3.17 19.62
C SER A 10 -7.26 -2.01 19.19
N TRP A 11 -7.83 -1.02 18.50
CA TRP A 11 -7.19 0.27 18.24
C TRP A 11 -8.24 1.37 18.13
N ASN A 12 -8.22 2.30 19.09
CA ASN A 12 -9.18 3.40 19.20
C ASN A 12 -10.66 2.93 19.11
N GLY A 13 -10.96 1.81 19.77
CA GLY A 13 -12.21 1.08 19.66
C GLY A 13 -13.31 1.43 20.66
N LYS A 14 -13.18 2.52 21.44
CA LYS A 14 -14.06 2.85 22.58
C LYS A 14 -15.56 2.76 22.27
N LYS A 15 -15.96 3.09 21.04
CA LYS A 15 -17.37 3.07 20.62
C LYS A 15 -17.96 1.66 20.47
N TYR A 16 -17.15 0.67 20.10
CA TYR A 16 -17.65 -0.65 19.68
C TYR A 16 -17.27 -1.78 20.63
N LEU A 17 -16.16 -1.62 21.36
CA LEU A 17 -15.52 -2.71 22.08
C LEU A 17 -16.41 -3.35 23.16
N THR A 18 -17.21 -2.56 23.88
CA THR A 18 -18.14 -3.08 24.91
C THR A 18 -19.15 -4.05 24.28
N ALA A 19 -19.80 -3.67 23.18
CA ALA A 19 -20.79 -4.53 22.51
C ALA A 19 -20.15 -5.81 21.94
N CYS A 20 -18.92 -5.71 21.42
CA CYS A 20 -18.15 -6.87 20.97
C CYS A 20 -17.90 -7.84 22.13
N LEU A 21 -17.31 -7.36 23.22
CA LEU A 21 -16.99 -8.20 24.39
C LEU A 21 -18.24 -8.80 25.05
N ASP A 22 -19.31 -8.02 25.22
CA ASP A 22 -20.59 -8.52 25.73
C ASP A 22 -21.13 -9.68 24.89
N SER A 23 -21.09 -9.55 23.56
CA SER A 23 -21.58 -10.60 22.65
C SER A 23 -20.72 -11.88 22.68
N VAL A 24 -19.41 -11.72 22.89
CA VAL A 24 -18.46 -12.83 23.02
C VAL A 24 -18.66 -13.57 24.35
N PHE A 25 -18.78 -12.84 25.46
CA PHE A 25 -19.00 -13.45 26.78
C PHE A 25 -20.40 -14.06 26.94
N ALA A 26 -21.36 -13.68 26.09
CA ALA A 26 -22.70 -14.26 26.04
C ALA A 26 -22.79 -15.61 25.28
N GLN A 27 -21.67 -16.13 24.76
CA GLN A 27 -21.67 -17.43 24.07
C GLN A 27 -21.87 -18.60 25.04
N ASP A 28 -22.62 -19.63 24.62
CA ASP A 28 -22.92 -20.81 25.46
C ASP A 28 -21.75 -21.81 25.54
N TYR A 29 -20.69 -21.63 24.74
CA TYR A 29 -19.51 -22.51 24.76
C TYR A 29 -18.71 -22.26 26.03
N SER A 30 -18.43 -23.29 26.83
CA SER A 30 -17.91 -23.09 28.20
C SER A 30 -16.39 -22.96 28.30
N ASP A 31 -15.62 -23.48 27.32
CA ASP A 31 -14.16 -23.61 27.42
C ASP A 31 -13.44 -22.65 26.46
N PHE A 32 -13.48 -21.36 26.77
CA PHE A 32 -12.77 -20.34 26.00
C PHE A 32 -12.10 -19.30 26.87
N GLU A 33 -11.10 -18.63 26.30
CA GLU A 33 -10.49 -17.43 26.84
C GLU A 33 -10.60 -16.28 25.84
N VAL A 34 -10.61 -15.05 26.35
CA VAL A 34 -10.64 -13.83 25.54
C VAL A 34 -9.36 -13.06 25.77
N ILE A 35 -8.69 -12.72 24.66
CA ILE A 35 -7.43 -11.99 24.63
C ILE A 35 -7.68 -10.71 23.85
N VAL A 36 -7.54 -9.57 24.53
CA VAL A 36 -7.63 -8.27 23.88
C VAL A 36 -6.23 -7.69 23.77
N VAL A 37 -5.81 -7.43 22.54
CA VAL A 37 -4.52 -6.78 22.26
C VAL A 37 -4.81 -5.33 21.92
N ASP A 38 -4.45 -4.40 22.82
CA ASP A 38 -4.49 -2.98 22.54
C ASP A 38 -3.26 -2.55 21.73
N ASN A 39 -3.49 -1.99 20.55
CA ASN A 39 -2.46 -1.62 19.59
C ASN A 39 -2.04 -0.14 19.74
N ALA A 40 -1.77 0.27 20.98
CA ALA A 40 -1.46 1.64 21.38
C ALA A 40 -2.62 2.64 21.15
N SER A 41 -3.80 2.35 21.73
CA SER A 41 -4.95 3.25 21.66
C SER A 41 -4.75 4.52 22.49
N THR A 42 -5.34 5.63 22.05
CA THR A 42 -5.31 6.94 22.72
C THR A 42 -6.68 7.42 23.18
N ASP A 43 -7.73 6.63 22.95
CA ASP A 43 -9.13 6.98 23.18
C ASP A 43 -9.69 6.51 24.55
N ASN A 44 -8.82 6.00 25.43
CA ASN A 44 -9.18 5.42 26.73
C ASN A 44 -9.95 4.09 26.66
N SER A 45 -10.00 3.41 25.50
CA SER A 45 -10.60 2.07 25.36
C SER A 45 -9.96 1.02 26.26
N THR A 46 -8.65 1.13 26.53
CA THR A 46 -7.90 0.23 27.42
C THR A 46 -8.41 0.18 28.86
N ASN A 47 -8.93 1.30 29.37
CA ASN A 47 -9.48 1.37 30.72
C ASN A 47 -10.86 0.71 30.79
N ILE A 48 -11.67 0.82 29.73
CA ILE A 48 -12.96 0.13 29.63
C ILE A 48 -12.77 -1.38 29.74
N ILE A 49 -11.78 -1.95 29.04
CA ILE A 49 -11.49 -3.38 29.10
C ILE A 49 -11.11 -3.78 30.53
N ALA A 50 -10.17 -3.05 31.14
CA ALA A 50 -9.65 -3.40 32.46
C ALA A 50 -10.71 -3.30 33.58
N GLU A 51 -11.63 -2.34 33.47
CA GLU A 51 -12.67 -2.10 34.47
C GLU A 51 -13.91 -2.99 34.29
N GLN A 52 -14.39 -3.15 33.05
CA GLN A 52 -15.67 -3.83 32.75
C GLN A 52 -15.50 -5.31 32.40
N PHE A 53 -14.33 -5.70 31.89
CA PHE A 53 -14.05 -7.06 31.44
C PHE A 53 -12.77 -7.63 32.05
N PRO A 54 -12.62 -7.64 33.40
CA PRO A 54 -11.41 -8.13 34.08
C PRO A 54 -11.10 -9.61 33.82
N GLN A 55 -12.06 -10.37 33.32
CA GLN A 55 -11.88 -11.75 32.89
C GLN A 55 -11.17 -11.88 31.52
N ALA A 56 -11.07 -10.81 30.73
CA ALA A 56 -10.31 -10.81 29.48
C ALA A 56 -8.82 -10.55 29.77
N MET A 57 -7.93 -11.28 29.09
CA MET A 57 -6.51 -10.99 29.13
C MET A 57 -6.21 -9.76 28.27
N LEU A 58 -5.82 -8.66 28.89
CA LEU A 58 -5.44 -7.43 28.19
C LEU A 58 -3.92 -7.35 27.99
N ILE A 59 -3.48 -7.30 26.73
CA ILE A 59 -2.10 -7.07 26.33
C ILE A 59 -2.02 -5.68 25.69
N ARG A 60 -1.06 -4.84 26.12
CA ARG A 60 -0.90 -3.47 25.60
C ARG A 60 0.41 -3.35 24.83
N ASN A 61 0.32 -3.11 23.52
CA ASN A 61 1.47 -2.81 22.70
C ASN A 61 1.92 -1.35 22.92
N GLN A 62 3.22 -1.11 22.78
CA GLN A 62 3.79 0.23 22.89
C GLN A 62 3.55 1.08 21.64
N THR A 63 3.40 0.45 20.49
CA THR A 63 3.15 1.07 19.19
C THR A 63 2.07 0.29 18.45
N ASN A 64 1.48 0.91 17.41
CA ASN A 64 0.55 0.23 16.52
C ASN A 64 1.33 -0.66 15.55
N LEU A 65 1.19 -1.99 15.69
CA LEU A 65 1.88 -3.01 14.89
C LEU A 65 1.11 -3.44 13.63
N GLY A 66 0.08 -2.68 13.23
CA GLY A 66 -0.85 -3.08 12.18
C GLY A 66 -1.71 -4.28 12.58
N PHE A 67 -2.50 -4.78 11.63
CA PHE A 67 -3.42 -5.90 11.84
C PHE A 67 -2.68 -7.22 12.10
N SER A 68 -1.74 -7.58 11.22
CA SER A 68 -0.97 -8.82 11.34
C SER A 68 -0.15 -8.87 12.64
N GLY A 69 0.66 -7.84 12.91
CA GLY A 69 1.53 -7.80 14.09
C GLY A 69 0.74 -7.83 15.39
N GLY A 70 -0.34 -7.06 15.47
CA GLY A 70 -1.22 -7.03 16.64
C GLY A 70 -1.90 -8.38 16.91
N ASN A 71 -2.49 -9.00 15.89
CA ASN A 71 -3.10 -10.33 16.04
C ASN A 71 -2.06 -11.41 16.38
N ASN A 72 -0.84 -11.31 15.82
CA ASN A 72 0.25 -12.23 16.14
C ASN A 72 0.65 -12.18 17.62
N VAL A 73 0.63 -11.00 18.26
CA VAL A 73 0.84 -10.88 19.71
C VAL A 73 -0.21 -11.69 20.48
N GLY A 74 -1.49 -11.56 20.11
CA GLY A 74 -2.59 -12.30 20.74
C GLY A 74 -2.48 -13.81 20.52
N MET A 75 -2.18 -14.24 19.28
CA MET A 75 -2.00 -15.66 18.96
C MET A 75 -0.82 -16.30 19.71
N ARG A 76 0.27 -15.57 19.96
CA ARG A 76 1.40 -16.06 20.75
C ARG A 76 1.04 -16.23 22.23
N ALA A 77 0.16 -15.40 22.77
CA ALA A 77 -0.31 -15.50 24.15
C ALA A 77 -1.43 -16.53 24.35
N ALA A 78 -2.10 -16.94 23.28
CA ALA A 78 -3.20 -17.89 23.30
C ALA A 78 -2.76 -19.29 23.76
N THR A 79 -3.60 -19.92 24.57
CA THR A 79 -3.39 -21.28 25.11
C THR A 79 -4.37 -22.32 24.54
N GLY A 80 -5.44 -21.89 23.88
CA GLY A 80 -6.45 -22.75 23.27
C GLY A 80 -5.95 -23.53 22.05
N ASN A 81 -6.59 -24.66 21.76
CA ASN A 81 -6.31 -25.45 20.56
C ASN A 81 -7.00 -24.89 19.31
N ILE A 82 -8.04 -24.09 19.49
CA ILE A 82 -8.70 -23.31 18.45
C ILE A 82 -8.38 -21.84 18.65
N LEU A 83 -7.94 -21.16 17.59
CA LEU A 83 -7.62 -19.74 17.58
C LEU A 83 -8.64 -19.03 16.72
N ILE A 84 -9.22 -17.94 17.22
CA ILE A 84 -10.28 -17.20 16.54
C ILE A 84 -9.92 -15.72 16.59
N LEU A 85 -9.72 -15.11 15.43
CA LEU A 85 -9.54 -13.66 15.31
C LEU A 85 -10.88 -13.02 15.02
N ILE A 86 -11.23 -11.94 15.73
CA ILE A 86 -12.37 -11.09 15.38
C ILE A 86 -12.00 -9.61 15.52
N ASN A 87 -12.66 -8.76 14.74
CA ASN A 87 -12.51 -7.31 14.88
C ASN A 87 -13.24 -6.78 16.12
N GLN A 88 -12.71 -5.69 16.69
CA GLN A 88 -13.28 -4.97 17.84
C GLN A 88 -14.69 -4.39 17.60
N ASP A 89 -15.12 -4.25 16.34
CA ASP A 89 -16.40 -3.68 15.91
C ASP A 89 -17.37 -4.73 15.34
N THR A 90 -17.29 -5.93 15.89
CA THR A 90 -18.20 -7.04 15.62
C THR A 90 -19.15 -7.29 16.78
N VAL A 91 -20.31 -7.88 16.49
CA VAL A 91 -21.26 -8.40 17.47
C VAL A 91 -21.60 -9.82 17.03
N VAL A 92 -21.10 -10.82 17.77
CA VAL A 92 -21.32 -12.23 17.43
C VAL A 92 -22.69 -12.69 17.88
N HIS A 93 -23.35 -13.54 17.08
CA HIS A 93 -24.69 -14.04 17.41
C HIS A 93 -24.61 -15.30 18.26
N LYS A 94 -25.73 -15.69 18.89
CA LYS A 94 -25.80 -16.92 19.68
C LYS A 94 -25.43 -18.15 18.85
N GLY A 95 -24.59 -19.02 19.41
CA GLY A 95 -24.14 -20.27 18.75
C GLY A 95 -22.99 -20.09 17.77
N TRP A 96 -22.49 -18.86 17.58
CA TRP A 96 -21.38 -18.55 16.68
C TRP A 96 -20.11 -19.35 17.04
N LEU A 97 -19.72 -19.35 18.32
CA LEU A 97 -18.49 -19.99 18.77
C LEU A 97 -18.54 -21.51 18.60
N GLN A 98 -19.66 -22.13 18.99
CA GLN A 98 -19.89 -23.57 18.85
C GLN A 98 -19.79 -24.01 17.39
N ALA A 99 -20.42 -23.27 16.46
CA ALA A 99 -20.40 -23.60 15.04
C ALA A 99 -18.99 -23.54 14.43
N LEU A 100 -18.16 -22.57 14.84
CA LEU A 100 -16.77 -22.49 14.39
C LEU A 100 -15.94 -23.66 14.91
N VAL A 101 -16.05 -23.97 16.21
CA VAL A 101 -15.32 -25.08 16.84
C VAL A 101 -15.74 -26.42 16.22
N ASP A 102 -17.04 -26.65 16.03
CA ASP A 102 -17.55 -27.89 15.45
C ASP A 102 -17.06 -28.11 14.01
N THR A 103 -16.94 -27.03 13.24
CA THR A 103 -16.43 -27.10 11.86
C THR A 103 -14.94 -27.50 11.85
N LEU A 104 -14.16 -27.04 12.82
CA LEU A 104 -12.72 -27.38 12.96
C LEU A 104 -12.47 -28.77 13.55
N HIS A 105 -13.51 -29.52 13.92
CA HIS A 105 -13.36 -30.95 14.23
C HIS A 105 -13.04 -31.79 12.98
N ASP A 106 -13.41 -31.33 11.78
CA ASP A 106 -12.97 -31.94 10.52
C ASP A 106 -11.51 -31.59 10.26
N SER A 107 -10.61 -32.58 10.36
CA SER A 107 -9.17 -32.38 10.16
C SER A 107 -8.78 -31.96 8.73
N THR A 108 -9.69 -32.05 7.76
CA THR A 108 -9.47 -31.52 6.40
C THR A 108 -9.69 -30.01 6.31
N VAL A 109 -10.33 -29.40 7.31
CA VAL A 109 -10.60 -27.97 7.37
C VAL A 109 -9.49 -27.27 8.15
N GLY A 110 -8.74 -26.41 7.48
CA GLY A 110 -7.68 -25.63 8.12
C GLY A 110 -8.17 -24.28 8.65
N MET A 111 -9.17 -23.69 8.00
CA MET A 111 -9.62 -22.34 8.32
C MET A 111 -11.12 -22.17 8.05
N VAL A 112 -11.79 -21.45 8.95
CA VAL A 112 -13.25 -21.25 8.91
C VAL A 112 -13.57 -19.77 9.06
N GLY A 113 -14.44 -19.28 8.18
CA GLY A 113 -15.09 -17.98 8.32
C GLY A 113 -16.60 -18.14 8.40
N CYS A 114 -17.28 -17.11 8.88
CA CYS A 114 -18.70 -17.15 9.17
C CYS A 114 -19.53 -16.30 8.20
N LYS A 115 -20.86 -16.32 8.36
CA LYS A 115 -21.77 -15.34 7.75
C LYS A 115 -21.66 -14.01 8.48
N ILE A 116 -21.36 -12.96 7.73
CA ILE A 116 -21.21 -11.61 8.27
C ILE A 116 -22.31 -10.72 7.69
N TYR A 117 -22.99 -10.01 8.59
CA TYR A 117 -24.01 -9.03 8.26
C TYR A 117 -23.50 -7.61 8.41
N ASN A 118 -23.97 -6.73 7.52
CA ASN A 118 -23.96 -5.30 7.75
C ASN A 118 -24.94 -4.94 8.91
N PRO A 119 -24.81 -3.76 9.53
CA PRO A 119 -25.72 -3.34 10.60
C PRO A 119 -27.20 -3.24 10.21
N ASP A 120 -27.50 -3.10 8.91
CA ASP A 120 -28.86 -3.07 8.37
C ASP A 120 -29.44 -4.48 8.08
N GLY A 121 -28.68 -5.54 8.35
CA GLY A 121 -29.07 -6.93 8.14
C GLY A 121 -28.83 -7.46 6.73
N THR A 122 -28.26 -6.68 5.81
CA THR A 122 -27.77 -7.20 4.52
C THR A 122 -26.50 -8.02 4.71
N ILE A 123 -26.18 -8.88 3.74
CA ILE A 123 -24.98 -9.70 3.77
C ILE A 123 -23.76 -8.80 3.47
N GLN A 124 -22.77 -8.85 4.34
CA GLN A 124 -21.46 -8.25 4.09
C GLN A 124 -20.48 -9.29 3.52
N HIS A 125 -20.57 -10.53 3.99
CA HIS A 125 -19.73 -11.63 3.53
C HIS A 125 -20.40 -13.00 3.74
N ALA A 126 -20.60 -13.73 2.64
CA ALA A 126 -21.04 -15.13 2.62
C ALA A 126 -20.02 -16.07 1.93
N GLY A 127 -18.73 -15.73 2.04
CA GLY A 127 -17.63 -16.38 1.30
C GLY A 127 -16.94 -15.40 0.36
N ALA A 128 -15.73 -15.74 -0.10
CA ALA A 128 -14.99 -14.87 -1.00
C ALA A 128 -14.04 -15.58 -1.97
N TYR A 129 -13.82 -14.93 -3.11
CA TYR A 129 -13.03 -15.42 -4.26
C TYR A 129 -12.15 -14.30 -4.83
N LEU A 130 -11.05 -14.66 -5.48
CA LEU A 130 -10.21 -13.71 -6.20
C LEU A 130 -10.58 -13.65 -7.67
N SER A 131 -10.62 -12.44 -8.22
CA SER A 131 -10.74 -12.27 -9.67
C SER A 131 -9.53 -12.85 -10.42
N SER A 132 -9.81 -13.54 -11.52
CA SER A 132 -8.82 -14.34 -12.27
C SER A 132 -7.71 -13.55 -12.96
N GLY A 133 -7.89 -12.25 -13.20
CA GLY A 133 -6.91 -11.41 -13.89
C GLY A 133 -6.04 -10.55 -12.96
N ARG A 134 -6.68 -9.90 -11.98
CA ARG A 134 -6.02 -8.89 -11.13
C ARG A 134 -5.92 -9.29 -9.66
N GLY A 135 -6.51 -10.42 -9.26
CA GLY A 135 -6.52 -10.87 -7.87
C GLY A 135 -7.29 -9.93 -6.93
N ASN A 136 -8.23 -9.14 -7.44
CA ASN A 136 -9.15 -8.37 -6.60
C ASN A 136 -10.07 -9.33 -5.82
N GLY A 137 -10.25 -9.07 -4.52
CA GLY A 137 -11.20 -9.78 -3.67
C GLY A 137 -12.66 -9.52 -4.05
N LEU A 138 -13.45 -10.59 -4.14
CA LEU A 138 -14.87 -10.59 -4.48
C LEU A 138 -15.64 -11.26 -3.33
N HIS A 139 -16.55 -10.52 -2.71
CA HIS A 139 -17.34 -10.99 -1.57
C HIS A 139 -18.71 -11.48 -2.04
N VAL A 140 -19.05 -12.72 -1.70
CA VAL A 140 -20.34 -13.33 -2.05
C VAL A 140 -21.46 -12.68 -1.25
N GLY A 141 -22.52 -12.26 -1.95
CA GLY A 141 -23.73 -11.68 -1.36
C GLY A 141 -23.58 -10.25 -0.86
N ARG A 142 -22.47 -9.55 -1.16
CA ARG A 142 -22.23 -8.19 -0.63
C ARG A 142 -23.40 -7.25 -0.94
N ASP A 143 -23.95 -6.65 0.12
CA ASP A 143 -25.08 -5.72 0.12
C ASP A 143 -26.42 -6.34 -0.37
N GLU A 144 -26.48 -7.65 -0.52
CA GLU A 144 -27.71 -8.39 -0.83
C GLU A 144 -28.51 -8.73 0.45
N LYS A 145 -29.82 -8.91 0.30
CA LYS A 145 -30.65 -9.42 1.39
C LYS A 145 -30.37 -10.91 1.63
N ASP A 146 -30.23 -11.28 2.90
CA ASP A 146 -30.04 -12.69 3.28
C ASP A 146 -31.22 -13.54 2.81
N ASN A 147 -30.89 -14.72 2.29
CA ASN A 147 -31.82 -15.70 1.76
C ASN A 147 -31.18 -17.09 1.78
N ALA A 148 -31.98 -18.13 1.47
CA ALA A 148 -31.56 -19.52 1.57
C ALA A 148 -30.32 -19.89 0.74
N THR A 149 -29.97 -19.12 -0.29
CA THR A 149 -28.76 -19.33 -1.10
C THR A 149 -27.48 -19.20 -0.27
N PHE A 150 -27.51 -18.37 0.78
CA PHE A 150 -26.37 -18.14 1.67
C PHE A 150 -26.37 -19.09 2.89
N ASP A 151 -27.25 -20.09 2.94
CA ASP A 151 -27.35 -21.04 4.06
C ASP A 151 -26.61 -22.36 3.82
N GLN A 152 -25.81 -22.44 2.75
CA GLN A 152 -24.98 -23.60 2.45
C GLN A 152 -23.52 -23.39 2.86
N MET A 153 -23.00 -24.32 3.66
CA MET A 153 -21.56 -24.44 3.92
C MET A 153 -20.82 -24.80 2.63
N CYS A 154 -19.73 -24.11 2.33
CA CYS A 154 -18.96 -24.36 1.11
C CYS A 154 -17.47 -24.01 1.26
N ASP A 155 -16.67 -24.55 0.35
CA ASP A 155 -15.26 -24.21 0.21
C ASP A 155 -15.12 -22.90 -0.57
N VAL A 156 -14.25 -22.04 -0.07
CA VAL A 156 -13.99 -20.70 -0.62
C VAL A 156 -12.50 -20.50 -0.88
N GLU A 157 -12.11 -19.40 -1.54
CA GLU A 157 -10.68 -19.08 -1.66
C GLU A 157 -10.13 -18.42 -0.41
N TYR A 158 -10.92 -17.53 0.20
CA TYR A 158 -10.56 -16.90 1.45
C TYR A 158 -11.80 -16.51 2.25
N VAL A 159 -11.57 -16.22 3.53
CA VAL A 159 -12.54 -15.60 4.44
C VAL A 159 -11.89 -14.36 5.05
N THR A 160 -12.69 -13.37 5.44
CA THR A 160 -12.15 -12.07 5.86
C THR A 160 -11.55 -12.08 7.26
N GLY A 161 -10.57 -11.21 7.50
CA GLY A 161 -10.01 -10.93 8.83
C GLY A 161 -11.00 -10.43 9.88
N ALA A 162 -12.23 -10.06 9.50
CA ALA A 162 -13.30 -9.68 10.43
C ALA A 162 -13.70 -10.83 11.38
N CYS A 163 -13.64 -12.08 10.91
CA CYS A 163 -13.78 -13.27 11.74
C CYS A 163 -13.16 -14.49 11.04
N LEU A 164 -12.15 -15.07 11.66
CA LEU A 164 -11.40 -16.17 11.09
C LEU A 164 -10.94 -17.12 12.19
N ALA A 165 -11.26 -18.40 12.05
CA ALA A 165 -10.94 -19.44 13.01
C ALA A 165 -10.04 -20.51 12.38
N LEU A 166 -9.07 -21.00 13.15
CA LEU A 166 -8.17 -22.08 12.75
C LEU A 166 -7.74 -22.91 13.96
N SER A 167 -7.31 -24.15 13.71
CA SER A 167 -6.69 -24.97 14.75
C SER A 167 -5.23 -24.56 14.98
N ARG A 168 -4.71 -24.84 16.17
CA ARG A 168 -3.29 -24.66 16.51
C ARG A 168 -2.39 -25.50 15.61
N SER A 169 -2.83 -26.70 15.22
CA SER A 169 -2.10 -27.53 14.25
C SER A 169 -2.02 -26.86 12.88
N THR A 170 -3.09 -26.21 12.43
CA THR A 170 -3.05 -25.41 11.20
C THR A 170 -2.10 -24.23 11.34
N LEU A 171 -2.15 -23.48 12.46
CA LEU A 171 -1.19 -22.40 12.71
C LEU A 171 0.26 -22.90 12.65
N THR A 172 0.56 -24.06 13.24
CA THR A 172 1.91 -24.67 13.17
C THR A 172 2.30 -25.02 11.73
N ALA A 173 1.37 -25.48 10.91
CA ALA A 173 1.63 -25.85 9.52
C ALA A 173 1.86 -24.63 8.61
N VAL A 174 1.09 -23.55 8.78
CA VAL A 174 1.12 -22.40 7.86
C VAL A 174 1.90 -21.19 8.38
N GLY A 175 2.19 -21.15 9.68
CA GLY A 175 2.81 -20.01 10.36
C GLY A 175 1.84 -18.87 10.68
N PHE A 176 2.36 -17.83 11.34
CA PHE A 176 1.62 -16.63 11.72
C PHE A 176 1.20 -15.77 10.51
N LEU A 177 0.38 -14.74 10.74
CA LEU A 177 0.11 -13.71 9.73
C LEU A 177 1.43 -13.03 9.33
N ASP A 178 1.59 -12.72 8.04
CA ASP A 178 2.76 -12.01 7.54
C ASP A 178 2.66 -10.53 7.92
N GLU A 179 3.60 -10.07 8.74
CA GLU A 179 3.65 -8.69 9.25
C GLU A 179 4.03 -7.67 8.17
N GLY A 180 4.49 -8.12 6.99
CA GLY A 180 4.73 -7.25 5.84
C GLY A 180 3.46 -6.72 5.16
N PHE A 181 2.27 -7.24 5.50
CA PHE A 181 0.97 -6.65 5.15
C PHE A 181 0.60 -5.54 6.15
N ASN A 182 1.47 -4.54 6.26
CA ASN A 182 1.28 -3.40 7.16
C ASN A 182 0.77 -2.17 6.39
N PRO A 183 -0.24 -1.43 6.89
CA PRO A 183 -0.92 -1.61 8.17
C PRO A 183 -2.01 -2.69 8.20
N ALA A 184 -2.60 -3.06 7.06
CA ALA A 184 -3.63 -4.10 6.90
C ALA A 184 -3.91 -4.35 5.40
N TYR A 185 -4.90 -5.20 5.15
CA TYR A 185 -5.45 -5.68 3.88
C TYR A 185 -4.63 -6.78 3.19
N TYR A 186 -5.34 -7.81 2.71
CA TYR A 186 -4.82 -9.02 2.04
C TYR A 186 -4.00 -9.98 2.92
N GLU A 187 -3.77 -9.68 4.20
CA GLU A 187 -3.18 -10.65 5.12
C GLU A 187 -4.06 -11.89 5.32
N ASP A 188 -5.38 -11.71 5.28
CA ASP A 188 -6.38 -12.77 5.35
C ASP A 188 -6.37 -13.65 4.09
N VAL A 189 -6.29 -13.02 2.92
CA VAL A 189 -6.12 -13.69 1.61
C VAL A 189 -4.82 -14.50 1.58
N ASP A 190 -3.70 -13.91 2.00
CA ASP A 190 -2.39 -14.58 2.09
C ASP A 190 -2.45 -15.81 3.00
N TRP A 191 -3.09 -15.68 4.16
CA TRP A 191 -3.14 -16.75 5.15
C TRP A 191 -4.05 -17.89 4.71
N CYS A 192 -5.23 -17.57 4.16
CA CYS A 192 -6.13 -18.55 3.54
C CYS A 192 -5.43 -19.29 2.39
N TYR A 193 -4.66 -18.57 1.57
CA TYR A 193 -3.89 -19.19 0.48
C TYR A 193 -2.84 -20.17 1.03
N ARG A 194 -2.08 -19.79 2.06
CA ARG A 194 -1.11 -20.69 2.71
C ARG A 194 -1.77 -21.94 3.30
N VAL A 195 -2.97 -21.81 3.88
CA VAL A 195 -3.78 -22.97 4.33
C VAL A 195 -4.10 -23.92 3.18
N LYS A 196 -4.52 -23.38 2.03
CA LYS A 196 -4.79 -24.20 0.84
C LYS A 196 -3.53 -24.85 0.29
N GLN A 197 -2.38 -24.15 0.31
CA GLN A 197 -1.09 -24.72 -0.09
C GLN A 197 -0.63 -25.85 0.84
N ALA A 198 -1.04 -25.83 2.11
CA ALA A 198 -0.81 -26.93 3.05
C ALA A 198 -1.77 -28.13 2.84
N GLY A 199 -2.60 -28.11 1.78
CA GLY A 199 -3.55 -29.18 1.45
C GLY A 199 -4.82 -29.17 2.30
N LEU A 200 -5.10 -28.08 3.02
CA LEU A 200 -6.27 -27.93 3.88
C LEU A 200 -7.35 -27.06 3.21
N ARG A 201 -8.59 -27.25 3.63
CA ARG A 201 -9.75 -26.50 3.13
C ARG A 201 -9.92 -25.18 3.88
N VAL A 202 -10.40 -24.16 3.17
CA VAL A 202 -10.90 -22.90 3.73
C VAL A 202 -12.40 -22.87 3.52
N VAL A 203 -13.15 -22.75 4.61
CA VAL A 203 -14.58 -23.01 4.63
C VAL A 203 -15.36 -21.79 5.09
N TYR A 204 -16.46 -21.52 4.39
CA TYR A 204 -17.53 -20.65 4.86
C TYR A 204 -18.61 -21.49 5.58
N ILE A 205 -18.95 -21.12 6.83
CA ILE A 205 -20.04 -21.74 7.60
C ILE A 205 -21.17 -20.72 7.89
N PRO A 206 -22.41 -20.95 7.41
CA PRO A 206 -23.50 -19.98 7.55
C PRO A 206 -24.24 -20.02 8.90
N THR A 207 -24.02 -21.07 9.69
CA THR A 207 -24.60 -21.22 11.03
C THR A 207 -23.83 -20.41 12.08
N ALA A 208 -22.55 -20.12 11.85
CA ALA A 208 -21.84 -19.08 12.60
C ALA A 208 -22.20 -17.71 11.99
N ARG A 209 -22.67 -16.78 12.84
CA ARG A 209 -23.19 -15.49 12.39
C ARG A 209 -22.64 -14.36 13.24
N LEU A 210 -22.32 -13.24 12.61
CA LEU A 210 -21.96 -12.00 13.30
C LEU A 210 -22.40 -10.78 12.52
N THR A 211 -22.59 -9.67 13.21
CA THR A 211 -22.78 -8.35 12.61
C THR A 211 -21.47 -7.56 12.71
N HIS A 212 -21.01 -6.96 11.62
CA HIS A 212 -19.78 -6.17 11.58
C HIS A 212 -20.11 -4.74 11.19
N HIS A 213 -19.71 -3.78 12.02
CA HIS A 213 -20.02 -2.36 11.80
C HIS A 213 -19.12 -1.69 10.75
N GLU A 214 -18.13 -2.42 10.19
CA GLU A 214 -17.11 -1.97 9.23
C GLU A 214 -16.68 -0.51 9.47
N SER A 215 -16.36 -0.21 10.73
CA SER A 215 -15.98 1.11 11.18
C SER A 215 -14.49 1.31 10.93
N THR A 216 -14.11 1.38 9.66
CA THR A 216 -12.71 1.59 9.33
C THR A 216 -12.25 2.95 9.86
N SER A 217 -11.22 2.94 10.70
CA SER A 217 -10.50 4.15 11.15
C SER A 217 -9.91 4.94 9.98
N LEU A 218 -9.73 4.29 8.82
CA LEU A 218 -9.42 4.89 7.54
C LEU A 218 -10.70 4.99 6.70
N ASN A 219 -11.05 6.20 6.26
CA ASN A 219 -12.24 6.42 5.42
C ASN A 219 -12.17 5.56 4.13
N VAL A 220 -13.30 5.00 3.67
CA VAL A 220 -13.38 4.07 2.53
C VAL A 220 -12.75 4.66 1.25
N THR A 221 -12.82 5.98 1.10
CA THR A 221 -12.29 6.72 -0.04
C THR A 221 -10.89 7.28 0.17
N SER A 222 -10.27 7.04 1.34
CA SER A 222 -8.98 7.63 1.67
C SER A 222 -7.87 7.03 0.82
N TYR A 223 -6.93 7.89 0.44
CA TYR A 223 -5.73 7.53 -0.31
C TYR A 223 -4.94 6.42 0.40
N GLU A 224 -4.86 6.47 1.73
CA GLU A 224 -4.13 5.51 2.55
C GLU A 224 -4.76 4.12 2.50
N ARG A 225 -6.10 4.02 2.62
CA ARG A 225 -6.79 2.73 2.53
C ARG A 225 -6.62 2.09 1.16
N LYS A 226 -6.78 2.88 0.09
CA LYS A 226 -6.56 2.42 -1.29
C LYS A 226 -5.12 1.96 -1.48
N THR A 227 -4.15 2.73 -1.02
CA THR A 227 -2.72 2.37 -1.10
C THR A 227 -2.43 1.07 -0.37
N ALA A 228 -2.88 0.93 0.87
CA ALA A 228 -2.68 -0.29 1.66
C ALA A 228 -3.35 -1.51 1.02
N THR A 229 -4.56 -1.36 0.47
CA THR A 229 -5.26 -2.43 -0.26
C THR A 229 -4.50 -2.84 -1.52
N GLN A 230 -4.04 -1.87 -2.33
CA GLN A 230 -3.28 -2.16 -3.55
C GLN A 230 -1.92 -2.78 -3.24
N TYR A 231 -1.22 -2.27 -2.22
CA TYR A 231 0.05 -2.82 -1.74
C TYR A 231 -0.15 -4.26 -1.26
N GLY A 232 -1.13 -4.52 -0.40
CA GLY A 232 -1.44 -5.87 0.08
C GLY A 232 -1.76 -6.82 -1.08
N ARG A 233 -2.62 -6.41 -2.02
CA ARG A 233 -2.93 -7.19 -3.23
C ARG A 233 -1.68 -7.56 -4.00
N LEU A 234 -0.82 -6.59 -4.31
CA LEU A 234 0.39 -6.81 -5.07
C LEU A 234 1.40 -7.68 -4.31
N ARG A 235 1.54 -7.48 -2.99
CA ARG A 235 2.41 -8.30 -2.13
C ARG A 235 1.96 -9.75 -2.19
N PHE A 236 0.66 -10.00 -2.02
CA PHE A 236 0.08 -11.34 -2.17
C PHE A 236 0.38 -11.95 -3.55
N LEU A 237 0.10 -11.22 -4.64
CA LEU A 237 0.31 -11.72 -6.00
C LEU A 237 1.78 -12.03 -6.26
N CYS A 238 2.68 -11.10 -5.92
CA CYS A 238 4.11 -11.27 -6.10
C CYS A 238 4.63 -12.44 -5.26
N LYS A 239 4.15 -12.66 -4.03
CA LYS A 239 4.56 -13.79 -3.19
C LYS A 239 4.15 -15.15 -3.75
N HIS A 240 2.93 -15.27 -4.28
CA HIS A 240 2.28 -16.58 -4.45
C HIS A 240 2.00 -17.00 -5.89
N LYS A 241 1.85 -16.05 -6.82
CA LYS A 241 1.44 -16.38 -8.19
C LYS A 241 2.63 -16.77 -9.06
N PRO A 242 2.52 -17.76 -9.98
CA PRO A 242 3.62 -18.11 -10.88
C PRO A 242 4.11 -16.90 -11.68
N ILE A 243 5.42 -16.79 -11.90
CA ILE A 243 6.03 -15.69 -12.68
C ILE A 243 5.40 -15.59 -14.08
N ALA A 244 5.17 -16.72 -14.75
CA ALA A 244 4.52 -16.75 -16.06
C ALA A 244 3.10 -16.16 -16.03
N TRP A 245 2.33 -16.40 -14.96
CA TRP A 245 1.00 -15.82 -14.80
C TRP A 245 1.09 -14.30 -14.53
N LEU A 246 2.07 -13.88 -13.73
CA LEU A 246 2.31 -12.46 -13.47
C LEU A 246 2.62 -11.68 -14.76
N GLN A 247 3.44 -12.26 -15.64
CA GLN A 247 3.83 -11.64 -16.91
C GLN A 247 2.74 -11.67 -17.98
N ASN A 248 2.03 -12.80 -18.12
CA ASN A 248 1.14 -13.04 -19.26
C ASN A 248 -0.35 -12.85 -18.95
N THR A 249 -0.72 -12.61 -17.70
CA THR A 249 -2.13 -12.44 -17.31
C THR A 249 -2.31 -11.22 -16.45
N PHE A 250 -1.56 -11.12 -15.36
CA PHE A 250 -1.68 -10.00 -14.45
C PHE A 250 -1.23 -8.68 -15.08
N LEU A 251 -0.02 -8.64 -15.66
CA LEU A 251 0.54 -7.42 -16.24
C LEU A 251 -0.39 -6.83 -17.32
N GLU A 252 -0.91 -7.67 -18.21
CA GLU A 252 -1.85 -7.24 -19.25
C GLU A 252 -3.16 -6.69 -18.67
N ALA A 253 -3.77 -7.42 -17.72
CA ALA A 253 -5.01 -7.00 -17.09
C ALA A 253 -4.85 -5.73 -16.24
N GLU A 254 -3.71 -5.59 -15.57
CA GLU A 254 -3.37 -4.43 -14.76
C GLU A 254 -3.14 -3.20 -15.65
N ILE A 255 -2.37 -3.30 -16.75
CA ILE A 255 -2.18 -2.20 -17.71
C ILE A 255 -3.51 -1.79 -18.35
N ALA A 256 -4.34 -2.74 -18.78
CA ALA A 256 -5.65 -2.43 -19.35
C ALA A 256 -6.53 -1.64 -18.37
N TRP A 257 -6.50 -2.02 -17.09
CA TRP A 257 -7.18 -1.26 -16.04
C TRP A 257 -6.55 0.11 -15.80
N LEU A 258 -5.22 0.22 -15.72
CA LEU A 258 -4.53 1.50 -15.56
C LEU A 258 -4.90 2.48 -16.67
N ASN A 259 -4.96 2.02 -17.93
CA ASN A 259 -5.37 2.84 -19.07
C ASN A 259 -6.84 3.30 -18.99
N SER A 260 -7.68 2.56 -18.26
CA SER A 260 -9.07 2.98 -17.98
C SER A 260 -9.17 4.02 -16.86
N LEU A 261 -8.11 4.19 -16.05
CA LEU A 261 -8.07 5.17 -14.98
C LEU A 261 -7.64 6.54 -15.53
N GLY A 262 -8.41 7.57 -15.22
CA GLY A 262 -7.95 8.96 -15.36
C GLY A 262 -7.02 9.39 -14.21
N ARG A 263 -6.77 10.71 -14.11
CA ARG A 263 -6.10 11.33 -12.96
C ARG A 263 -6.99 11.21 -11.71
N THR A 264 -6.84 10.10 -10.99
CA THR A 264 -7.69 9.73 -9.83
C THR A 264 -6.84 9.41 -8.59
N VAL A 265 -7.47 9.45 -7.41
CA VAL A 265 -6.85 8.99 -6.15
C VAL A 265 -6.42 7.52 -6.26
N GLU A 266 -7.17 6.72 -7.02
CA GLU A 266 -6.82 5.31 -7.29
C GLU A 266 -5.50 5.19 -8.06
N MET A 267 -5.31 6.03 -9.10
CA MET A 267 -4.05 6.07 -9.86
C MET A 267 -2.87 6.44 -8.97
N MET A 268 -3.05 7.41 -8.07
CA MET A 268 -2.00 7.80 -7.12
C MET A 268 -1.68 6.65 -6.14
N ALA A 269 -2.71 6.02 -5.58
CA ALA A 269 -2.58 4.94 -4.61
C ALA A 269 -1.87 3.71 -5.21
N VAL A 270 -2.23 3.33 -6.43
CA VAL A 270 -1.59 2.17 -7.08
C VAL A 270 -0.14 2.46 -7.48
N ARG A 271 0.17 3.69 -7.92
CA ARG A 271 1.54 4.10 -8.23
C ARG A 271 2.44 4.04 -7.00
N GLU A 272 1.91 4.42 -5.84
CA GLU A 272 2.60 4.28 -4.57
C GLU A 272 2.76 2.81 -4.17
N ALA A 273 1.70 2.02 -4.29
CA ALA A 273 1.76 0.60 -4.00
C ALA A 273 2.85 -0.13 -4.82
N TYR A 274 3.00 0.17 -6.12
CA TYR A 274 4.09 -0.38 -6.93
C TYR A 274 5.49 -0.04 -6.36
N LEU A 275 5.67 1.16 -5.80
CA LEU A 275 6.94 1.56 -5.18
C LEU A 275 7.22 0.77 -3.91
N GLN A 276 6.21 0.66 -3.05
CA GLN A 276 6.32 -0.06 -1.79
C GLN A 276 6.64 -1.54 -2.03
N ILE A 277 6.11 -2.13 -3.10
CA ILE A 277 6.47 -3.49 -3.51
C ILE A 277 7.92 -3.57 -3.97
N ILE A 278 8.42 -2.60 -4.75
CA ILE A 278 9.84 -2.54 -5.13
C ILE A 278 10.72 -2.55 -3.87
N PHE A 279 10.37 -1.75 -2.85
CA PHE A 279 11.09 -1.74 -1.57
C PHE A 279 10.97 -3.04 -0.77
N SER A 280 9.92 -3.81 -1.01
CA SER A 280 9.66 -5.09 -0.34
C SER A 280 10.13 -6.30 -1.16
N LEU A 281 10.76 -6.11 -2.33
CA LEU A 281 11.11 -7.19 -3.25
C LEU A 281 12.05 -8.22 -2.61
N SER A 282 13.05 -7.78 -1.85
CA SER A 282 14.00 -8.70 -1.19
C SER A 282 13.28 -9.70 -0.27
N ASP A 283 12.35 -9.21 0.53
CA ASP A 283 11.52 -10.02 1.42
C ASP A 283 10.58 -10.96 0.63
N ILE A 284 9.93 -10.45 -0.42
CA ILE A 284 9.05 -11.24 -1.29
C ILE A 284 9.81 -12.38 -2.00
N VAL A 285 11.00 -12.09 -2.55
CA VAL A 285 11.86 -13.08 -3.22
C VAL A 285 12.35 -14.11 -2.21
N THR A 286 12.77 -13.68 -1.02
CA THR A 286 13.16 -14.59 0.07
C THR A 286 12.00 -15.54 0.42
N PHE A 287 10.78 -15.02 0.55
CA PHE A 287 9.59 -15.84 0.80
C PHE A 287 9.36 -16.89 -0.30
N ARG A 288 9.47 -16.50 -1.57
CA ARG A 288 9.30 -17.41 -2.71
C ARG A 288 10.30 -18.56 -2.68
N LEU A 289 11.57 -18.25 -2.45
CA LEU A 289 12.65 -19.24 -2.42
C LEU A 289 12.46 -20.26 -1.28
N ASN A 290 11.97 -19.79 -0.12
CA ASN A 290 11.72 -20.65 1.04
C ASN A 290 10.47 -21.52 0.88
N THR A 291 9.44 -21.04 0.17
CA THR A 291 8.15 -21.74 0.03
C THR A 291 8.13 -22.68 -1.17
N ALA A 292 8.83 -22.35 -2.25
CA ALA A 292 8.90 -23.16 -3.48
C ALA A 292 9.79 -24.41 -3.35
N GLY A 293 10.35 -24.68 -2.16
CA GLY A 293 11.09 -25.89 -1.84
C GLY A 293 12.08 -26.28 -2.93
N VAL A 294 13.04 -25.41 -3.30
CA VAL A 294 14.12 -25.71 -4.26
C VAL A 294 13.64 -26.59 -5.42
N ALA A 295 12.54 -26.23 -6.06
CA ALA A 295 12.16 -26.83 -7.34
C ALA A 295 13.08 -26.26 -8.43
N LEU A 296 14.28 -26.86 -8.52
CA LEU A 296 15.14 -26.95 -9.70
C LEU A 296 15.37 -25.65 -10.51
N GLY A 297 16.47 -24.94 -10.19
CA GLY A 297 17.21 -24.17 -11.20
C GLY A 297 16.79 -22.72 -11.46
N GLN A 298 15.86 -22.14 -10.69
CA GLN A 298 15.55 -20.72 -10.82
C GLN A 298 16.57 -19.86 -10.06
N ASN A 299 17.26 -18.97 -10.79
CA ASN A 299 18.21 -18.03 -10.22
C ASN A 299 17.44 -16.96 -9.42
N PRO A 300 17.70 -16.78 -8.11
CA PRO A 300 17.09 -15.71 -7.30
C PRO A 300 17.15 -14.33 -7.95
N GLN A 301 18.26 -14.04 -8.64
CA GLN A 301 18.44 -12.81 -9.39
C GLN A 301 17.43 -12.68 -10.52
N HIS A 302 17.17 -13.77 -11.24
CA HIS A 302 16.22 -13.78 -12.34
C HIS A 302 14.77 -13.52 -11.87
N GLU A 303 14.34 -14.11 -10.75
CA GLU A 303 13.01 -13.82 -10.19
C GLU A 303 12.90 -12.36 -9.74
N ALA A 304 13.92 -11.83 -9.08
CA ALA A 304 13.97 -10.43 -8.66
C ALA A 304 13.92 -9.49 -9.87
N ASP A 305 14.71 -9.75 -10.91
CA ASP A 305 14.77 -8.95 -12.14
C ASP A 305 13.44 -8.95 -12.87
N VAL A 306 12.77 -10.10 -12.96
CA VAL A 306 11.45 -10.20 -13.63
C VAL A 306 10.38 -9.41 -12.88
N LEU A 307 10.30 -9.55 -11.55
CA LEU A 307 9.35 -8.80 -10.73
C LEU A 307 9.64 -7.29 -10.79
N LEU A 308 10.91 -6.89 -10.69
CA LEU A 308 11.32 -5.50 -10.80
C LEU A 308 10.92 -4.91 -12.15
N ASN A 309 11.26 -5.57 -13.26
CA ASN A 309 10.92 -5.13 -14.61
C ASN A 309 9.41 -5.00 -14.81
N MET A 310 8.62 -5.93 -14.28
CA MET A 310 7.16 -5.85 -14.30
C MET A 310 6.65 -4.61 -13.55
N LEU A 311 7.14 -4.37 -12.33
CA LEU A 311 6.73 -3.23 -11.51
C LEU A 311 7.15 -1.90 -12.13
N LEU A 312 8.33 -1.82 -12.75
CA LEU A 312 8.78 -0.65 -13.49
C LEU A 312 7.87 -0.36 -14.70
N LYS A 313 7.50 -1.38 -15.48
CA LYS A 313 6.52 -1.25 -16.58
C LYS A 313 5.17 -0.72 -16.08
N LEU A 314 4.68 -1.24 -14.97
CA LEU A 314 3.43 -0.78 -14.35
C LEU A 314 3.54 0.67 -13.88
N ARG A 315 4.69 1.08 -13.32
CA ARG A 315 4.92 2.49 -12.94
C ARG A 315 4.96 3.43 -14.13
N VAL A 316 5.56 3.01 -15.26
CA VAL A 316 5.52 3.78 -16.51
C VAL A 316 4.10 3.85 -17.06
N ALA A 317 3.33 2.77 -16.98
CA ALA A 317 1.92 2.76 -17.41
C ALA A 317 1.01 3.68 -16.57
N CYS A 318 1.40 4.03 -15.34
CA CYS A 318 0.72 5.06 -14.56
C CYS A 318 0.98 6.49 -15.05
N GLN A 319 1.88 6.70 -16.02
CA GLN A 319 2.13 8.02 -16.61
C GLN A 319 1.04 8.35 -17.64
N PRO A 320 0.52 9.59 -17.66
CA PRO A 320 -0.49 9.97 -18.64
C PRO A 320 0.03 9.82 -20.07
N THR A 321 -0.67 9.03 -20.90
CA THR A 321 -0.32 8.85 -22.32
C THR A 321 -0.84 9.96 -23.24
N GLN A 322 -1.67 10.87 -22.72
CA GLN A 322 -2.10 12.03 -23.51
C GLN A 322 -1.01 13.08 -23.51
N SER A 323 -0.38 13.28 -24.67
CA SER A 323 0.28 14.54 -24.97
C SER A 323 -0.71 15.68 -24.76
N LEU A 324 -0.25 16.73 -24.09
CA LEU A 324 -0.90 18.03 -23.95
C LEU A 324 -1.55 18.55 -25.26
N ASP A 325 -1.03 18.13 -26.42
CA ASP A 325 -1.52 18.52 -27.75
C ASP A 325 -3.00 18.16 -28.01
N ALA A 326 -3.51 17.08 -27.40
CA ALA A 326 -4.92 16.66 -27.57
C ALA A 326 -5.91 17.51 -26.74
N LEU A 327 -5.43 18.21 -25.71
CA LEU A 327 -6.22 19.20 -24.95
C LEU A 327 -6.15 20.60 -25.57
N HIS A 328 -5.04 20.92 -26.25
CA HIS A 328 -4.89 22.16 -27.02
C HIS A 328 -5.88 22.23 -28.19
N THR A 329 -6.14 21.11 -28.88
CA THR A 329 -7.05 21.09 -30.03
C THR A 329 -8.52 21.32 -29.65
N THR A 330 -8.93 20.93 -28.43
CA THR A 330 -10.28 21.14 -27.90
C THR A 330 -10.48 22.58 -27.38
N LEU A 331 -9.41 23.25 -26.95
CA LEU A 331 -9.43 24.65 -26.50
C LEU A 331 -9.29 25.64 -27.68
N GLU A 332 -8.47 25.33 -28.68
CA GLU A 332 -8.32 26.17 -29.89
C GLU A 332 -9.62 26.24 -30.72
N HIS A 333 -10.43 25.18 -30.72
CA HIS A 333 -11.76 25.22 -31.34
C HIS A 333 -12.75 26.12 -30.58
N ALA A 334 -12.55 26.32 -29.27
CA ALA A 334 -13.38 27.20 -28.45
C ALA A 334 -12.93 28.67 -28.52
N GLU A 335 -11.64 28.94 -28.75
CA GLU A 335 -11.07 30.29 -28.78
C GLU A 335 -11.08 30.96 -30.17
N SER A 336 -11.18 30.18 -31.26
CA SER A 336 -11.24 30.72 -32.64
C SER A 336 -12.48 31.55 -32.98
N HIS A 337 -13.43 31.73 -32.05
CA HIS A 337 -14.61 32.60 -32.21
C HIS A 337 -14.53 33.95 -31.48
N ALA A 338 -13.40 34.29 -30.84
CA ALA A 338 -13.28 35.58 -30.15
C ALA A 338 -11.91 36.27 -30.36
N ILE A 339 -11.87 37.13 -31.38
CA ILE A 339 -11.20 38.46 -31.36
C ILE A 339 -9.66 38.49 -31.42
N GLY A 340 -9.16 38.65 -32.65
CA GLY A 340 -8.41 39.84 -33.14
C GLY A 340 -7.33 40.55 -32.30
N THR A 341 -6.10 40.48 -32.81
CA THR A 341 -5.03 41.51 -32.89
C THR A 341 -4.39 42.10 -31.61
N ALA A 342 -3.06 41.93 -31.45
CA ALA A 342 -2.04 42.99 -31.48
C ALA A 342 -0.60 42.45 -31.23
N HIS A 343 0.35 42.90 -32.05
CA HIS A 343 1.80 42.69 -31.91
C HIS A 343 2.41 43.57 -30.80
N ILE A 344 3.52 43.12 -30.17
CA ILE A 344 4.70 43.93 -29.76
C ILE A 344 5.94 43.00 -29.59
N LYS A 345 7.12 43.55 -29.91
CA LYS A 345 8.46 42.95 -30.08
C LYS A 345 9.38 43.10 -28.84
N THR A 346 10.52 42.38 -28.90
CA THR A 346 11.89 42.63 -28.33
C THR A 346 12.12 42.33 -26.84
N GLN A 347 13.27 41.84 -26.32
CA GLN A 347 14.64 41.62 -26.82
C GLN A 347 15.44 40.69 -25.86
N SER A 348 16.60 40.20 -26.31
CA SER A 348 17.52 39.25 -25.65
C SER A 348 18.54 39.90 -24.69
N THR A 349 19.15 39.11 -23.78
CA THR A 349 20.58 39.27 -23.41
C THR A 349 21.19 37.96 -22.86
N LYS A 350 22.40 37.65 -23.36
CA LYS A 350 23.35 36.61 -22.92
C LYS A 350 24.26 37.15 -21.80
N HIS A 351 24.78 36.28 -20.93
CA HIS A 351 26.08 36.47 -20.30
C HIS A 351 26.83 35.13 -20.12
N THR A 352 28.15 35.21 -20.29
CA THR A 352 29.19 34.15 -20.28
C THR A 352 30.26 34.54 -19.27
N ILE A 353 31.26 33.64 -19.03
CA ILE A 353 32.62 33.82 -18.42
C ILE A 353 32.71 33.22 -16.99
N SER A 354 33.74 32.48 -16.51
CA SER A 354 34.91 31.69 -17.00
C SER A 354 35.65 31.15 -15.73
N GLU A 355 36.36 30.02 -15.79
CA GLU A 355 37.38 29.59 -14.79
C GLU A 355 38.80 30.15 -15.13
N PRO A 356 39.79 30.12 -14.20
CA PRO A 356 40.80 29.03 -14.24
C PRO A 356 41.57 28.64 -12.92
N GLU A 357 42.03 27.38 -12.91
CA GLU A 357 43.35 26.74 -12.55
C GLU A 357 44.16 26.93 -11.23
N ASN A 358 44.41 25.75 -10.59
CA ASN A 358 45.63 25.11 -10.00
C ASN A 358 46.64 25.83 -9.07
N ASP A 359 46.97 25.19 -7.93
CA ASP A 359 48.34 24.69 -7.62
C ASP A 359 48.40 23.64 -6.46
N THR A 360 49.50 22.91 -6.40
CA THR A 360 49.78 21.58 -5.81
C THR A 360 50.19 21.46 -4.33
N ASP A 361 50.00 20.24 -3.78
CA ASP A 361 51.00 19.37 -3.11
C ASP A 361 50.66 18.82 -1.70
N LYS A 362 51.12 17.58 -1.49
CA LYS A 362 50.64 16.49 -0.63
C LYS A 362 50.82 16.65 0.89
N THR A 363 49.86 16.08 1.64
CA THR A 363 50.12 15.18 2.78
C THR A 363 49.00 14.15 2.88
N GLU A 364 49.36 12.87 2.81
CA GLU A 364 48.50 11.69 2.93
C GLU A 364 47.96 11.54 4.36
N SER A 365 46.64 11.53 4.51
CA SER A 365 45.94 10.88 5.63
C SER A 365 44.46 10.61 5.28
N ASP A 366 44.14 9.34 5.05
CA ASP A 366 42.90 8.61 5.40
C ASP A 366 41.48 9.06 5.01
N ASP A 367 41.26 10.03 4.11
CA ASP A 367 39.88 10.52 3.81
C ASP A 367 39.39 10.46 2.35
N THR A 368 39.81 9.49 1.54
CA THR A 368 39.36 9.40 0.11
C THR A 368 38.71 8.09 -0.27
N ILE A 369 37.45 7.89 0.15
CA ILE A 369 36.46 7.11 -0.63
C ILE A 369 35.07 7.77 -0.51
N ILE A 370 34.98 9.03 -0.95
CA ILE A 370 33.70 9.64 -1.36
C ILE A 370 33.96 10.35 -2.68
N GLU A 371 34.17 9.58 -3.74
CA GLU A 371 34.10 10.09 -5.11
C GLU A 371 33.42 9.02 -5.95
N LEU A 372 32.08 9.04 -5.98
CA LEU A 372 31.27 8.46 -7.07
C LEU A 372 29.81 8.97 -7.06
N MET A 373 29.60 10.21 -6.63
CA MET A 373 28.53 11.08 -7.14
C MET A 373 29.10 12.50 -7.14
N PRO A 374 29.13 13.24 -8.28
CA PRO A 374 29.66 14.59 -8.28
C PRO A 374 28.89 15.45 -7.27
N ASN A 375 29.60 16.17 -6.40
CA ASN A 375 29.02 17.03 -5.37
C ASN A 375 28.01 18.04 -5.97
N GLU A 376 28.16 18.41 -7.24
CA GLU A 376 27.20 19.21 -7.99
C GLU A 376 25.82 18.55 -8.09
N LEU A 377 25.73 17.23 -8.27
CA LEU A 377 24.44 16.53 -8.38
C LEU A 377 23.72 16.51 -7.04
N TRP A 378 24.45 16.29 -5.94
CA TRP A 378 23.93 16.39 -4.57
C TRP A 378 23.46 17.81 -4.27
N THR A 379 24.27 18.81 -4.60
CA THR A 379 23.96 20.22 -4.37
C THR A 379 22.77 20.67 -5.22
N THR A 380 22.66 20.19 -6.46
CA THR A 380 21.53 20.48 -7.35
C THR A 380 20.24 19.82 -6.87
N LEU A 381 20.28 18.56 -6.45
CA LEU A 381 19.14 17.84 -5.86
C LEU A 381 18.69 18.47 -4.53
N HIS A 382 19.64 18.94 -3.72
CA HIS A 382 19.34 19.56 -2.43
C HIS A 382 18.79 20.99 -2.57
N ASN A 383 19.27 21.75 -3.56
CA ASN A 383 18.83 23.14 -3.81
C ASN A 383 17.54 23.26 -4.63
N THR A 384 17.13 22.23 -5.37
CA THR A 384 15.90 22.30 -6.19
C THR A 384 14.62 21.92 -5.44
N TRP A 385 14.69 21.50 -4.16
CA TRP A 385 13.58 20.82 -3.48
C TRP A 385 12.99 21.50 -2.23
N GLU A 386 13.26 22.79 -2.02
CA GLU A 386 12.45 23.61 -1.12
C GLU A 386 11.34 24.33 -1.89
N ILE A 387 10.09 23.89 -1.68
CA ILE A 387 8.94 24.71 -2.06
C ILE A 387 8.78 25.78 -1.00
N ASN A 388 9.31 26.97 -1.28
CA ASN A 388 9.02 28.16 -0.49
C ASN A 388 7.63 28.68 -0.90
N GLU A 389 6.60 28.32 -0.12
CA GLU A 389 5.27 28.89 -0.28
C GLU A 389 5.34 30.41 -0.09
N GLN A 390 5.14 31.16 -1.18
CA GLN A 390 5.07 32.61 -1.11
C GLN A 390 3.70 32.99 -0.52
N PRO A 391 3.66 33.80 0.56
CA PRO A 391 2.40 34.22 1.16
C PRO A 391 1.59 35.03 0.14
N PHE A 392 0.37 34.56 -0.15
CA PHE A 392 -0.55 35.28 -1.01
C PHE A 392 -1.07 36.54 -0.32
N GLN A 393 -0.93 37.69 -0.98
CA GLN A 393 -1.54 38.96 -0.59
C GLN A 393 -2.58 39.36 -1.63
N SER A 394 -3.70 39.92 -1.16
CA SER A 394 -4.78 40.42 -2.02
C SER A 394 -4.99 41.91 -1.76
N ASP A 395 -4.89 42.73 -2.80
CA ASP A 395 -5.07 44.19 -2.74
C ASP A 395 -6.54 44.63 -2.65
N LYS A 396 -7.48 43.67 -2.59
CA LYS A 396 -8.93 43.92 -2.51
C LYS A 396 -9.40 43.93 -1.04
N PRO A 397 -9.77 45.08 -0.45
CA PRO A 397 -9.99 45.21 0.99
C PRO A 397 -11.27 44.53 1.51
N VAL A 398 -12.28 44.30 0.67
CA VAL A 398 -13.60 43.78 1.10
C VAL A 398 -13.64 42.25 1.20
N PHE A 399 -13.00 41.55 0.26
CA PHE A 399 -13.01 40.07 0.20
C PHE A 399 -11.62 39.44 0.37
N GLY A 400 -10.55 40.24 0.39
CA GLY A 400 -9.17 39.75 0.41
C GLY A 400 -8.84 38.88 1.61
N LYS A 401 -9.37 39.17 2.80
CA LYS A 401 -9.14 38.35 4.00
C LYS A 401 -9.78 36.97 3.90
N THR A 402 -10.96 36.87 3.31
CA THR A 402 -11.68 35.60 3.10
C THR A 402 -10.99 34.75 2.04
N ILE A 403 -10.55 35.37 0.93
CA ILE A 403 -9.80 34.70 -0.14
C ILE A 403 -8.45 34.18 0.38
N VAL A 404 -7.75 34.98 1.19
CA VAL A 404 -6.50 34.57 1.83
C VAL A 404 -6.73 33.40 2.79
N ALA A 405 -7.80 33.42 3.60
CA ALA A 405 -8.12 32.33 4.52
C ALA A 405 -8.50 31.03 3.78
N ILE A 406 -9.32 31.11 2.72
CA ILE A 406 -9.70 29.94 1.91
C ILE A 406 -8.47 29.38 1.20
N ARG A 407 -7.64 30.24 0.60
CA ARG A 407 -6.43 29.80 -0.11
C ARG A 407 -5.37 29.23 0.82
N GLN A 408 -5.18 29.79 2.01
CA GLN A 408 -4.30 29.21 3.03
C GLN A 408 -4.80 27.85 3.50
N THR A 409 -6.12 27.70 3.69
CA THR A 409 -6.73 26.41 4.04
C THR A 409 -6.60 25.40 2.91
N TRP A 410 -6.86 25.81 1.66
CA TRP A 410 -6.75 24.97 0.48
C TRP A 410 -5.30 24.59 0.18
N ASN A 411 -4.35 25.52 0.25
CA ASN A 411 -2.92 25.25 0.11
C ASN A 411 -2.44 24.33 1.23
N SER A 412 -2.87 24.54 2.47
CA SER A 412 -2.55 23.60 3.56
C SER A 412 -3.08 22.19 3.27
N VAL A 413 -4.26 22.07 2.69
CA VAL A 413 -4.84 20.79 2.27
C VAL A 413 -4.09 20.21 1.06
N SER A 414 -3.87 20.96 -0.02
CA SER A 414 -3.16 20.47 -1.21
C SER A 414 -1.71 20.14 -0.88
N THR A 415 -1.04 20.95 -0.08
CA THR A 415 0.33 20.71 0.36
C THR A 415 0.38 19.45 1.23
N ARG A 416 -0.54 19.28 2.18
CA ARG A 416 -0.57 18.10 3.07
C ARG A 416 -1.00 16.81 2.38
N TRP A 417 -1.94 16.87 1.45
CA TRP A 417 -2.60 15.69 0.87
C TRP A 417 -2.16 15.36 -0.57
N TYR A 418 -1.53 16.29 -1.27
CA TYR A 418 -1.03 16.07 -2.65
C TYR A 418 0.47 16.31 -2.77
N VAL A 419 0.99 17.46 -2.34
CA VAL A 419 2.39 17.83 -2.59
C VAL A 419 3.35 17.09 -1.66
N LEU A 420 3.10 17.07 -0.35
CA LEU A 420 3.97 16.42 0.63
C LEU A 420 4.05 14.90 0.45
N PRO A 421 2.95 14.15 0.16
CA PRO A 421 3.06 12.74 -0.17
C PRO A 421 3.90 12.48 -1.43
N ILE A 422 3.70 13.26 -2.50
CA ILE A 422 4.48 13.14 -3.75
C ILE A 422 5.96 13.47 -3.49
N LEU A 423 6.25 14.54 -2.76
CA LEU A 423 7.63 14.91 -2.40
C LEU A 423 8.28 13.88 -1.49
N HIS A 424 7.54 13.32 -0.53
CA HIS A 424 8.03 12.26 0.34
C HIS A 424 8.35 11.00 -0.45
N GLN A 425 7.47 10.60 -1.38
CA GLN A 425 7.71 9.50 -2.32
C GLN A 425 8.94 9.76 -3.20
N GLN A 426 9.09 10.97 -3.71
CA GLN A 426 10.24 11.36 -4.51
C GLN A 426 11.54 11.31 -3.69
N ARG A 427 11.51 11.77 -2.43
CA ARG A 427 12.64 11.68 -1.50
C ARG A 427 13.00 10.24 -1.19
N GLN A 428 12.02 9.39 -0.89
CA GLN A 428 12.24 7.97 -0.60
C GLN A 428 12.77 7.21 -1.83
N PHE A 429 12.23 7.50 -3.01
CA PHE A 429 12.72 6.93 -4.26
C PHE A 429 14.18 7.32 -4.52
N ASN A 430 14.49 8.62 -4.45
CA ASN A 430 15.84 9.11 -4.70
C ASN A 430 16.84 8.62 -3.65
N ALA A 431 16.48 8.60 -2.36
CA ALA A 431 17.31 8.00 -1.32
C ALA A 431 17.55 6.51 -1.56
N THR A 432 16.56 5.78 -2.09
CA THR A 432 16.71 4.35 -2.38
C THR A 432 17.56 4.10 -3.61
N VAL A 433 17.40 4.87 -4.68
CA VAL A 433 18.30 4.83 -5.84
C VAL A 433 19.74 5.08 -5.37
N THR A 434 19.96 6.10 -4.54
CA THR A 434 21.28 6.37 -3.95
C THR A 434 21.77 5.22 -3.08
N ASN A 435 20.93 4.60 -2.24
CA ASN A 435 21.32 3.47 -1.40
C ASN A 435 21.63 2.21 -2.22
N LEU A 436 20.87 1.95 -3.29
CA LEU A 436 21.08 0.85 -4.21
C LEU A 436 22.40 1.05 -4.97
N LEU A 437 22.64 2.27 -5.47
CA LEU A 437 23.90 2.67 -6.08
C LEU A 437 25.07 2.57 -5.10
N THR A 438 24.87 2.93 -3.84
CA THR A 438 25.88 2.84 -2.78
C THR A 438 26.19 1.39 -2.44
N ALA A 439 25.17 0.53 -2.28
CA ALA A 439 25.31 -0.90 -2.02
C ALA A 439 25.96 -1.63 -3.22
N LEU A 440 25.62 -1.22 -4.45
CA LEU A 440 26.25 -1.72 -5.66
C LEU A 440 27.70 -1.22 -5.77
N GLY A 441 27.99 0.03 -5.43
CA GLY A 441 29.35 0.58 -5.36
C GLY A 441 30.21 -0.09 -4.28
N TYR A 442 29.62 -0.46 -3.14
CA TYR A 442 30.27 -1.22 -2.08
C TYR A 442 30.58 -2.65 -2.52
N ASN A 443 29.63 -3.29 -3.22
CA ASN A 443 29.85 -4.58 -3.87
C ASN A 443 30.89 -4.48 -4.98
N HIS A 444 30.93 -3.37 -5.73
CA HIS A 444 31.91 -3.13 -6.78
C HIS A 444 33.32 -2.86 -6.21
N ALA A 445 33.46 -2.24 -5.04
CA ALA A 445 34.74 -2.06 -4.36
C ALA A 445 35.28 -3.38 -3.77
N ASN A 446 34.38 -4.23 -3.24
CA ASN A 446 34.72 -5.57 -2.78
C ASN A 446 35.02 -6.53 -3.96
N LEU A 447 34.26 -6.43 -5.06
CA LEU A 447 34.51 -7.15 -6.31
C LEU A 447 35.78 -6.64 -7.01
N ALA A 448 36.10 -5.34 -6.97
CA ALA A 448 37.34 -4.77 -7.50
C ALA A 448 38.57 -5.22 -6.71
N ARG A 449 38.46 -5.32 -5.38
CA ARG A 449 39.48 -5.97 -4.54
C ARG A 449 39.64 -7.46 -4.87
N GLN A 450 38.55 -8.17 -5.17
CA GLN A 450 38.59 -9.56 -5.63
C GLN A 450 39.01 -9.71 -7.11
N GLN A 451 38.82 -8.69 -7.95
CA GLN A 451 39.12 -8.68 -9.39
C GLN A 451 40.62 -8.56 -9.68
N ASN A 452 41.41 -7.98 -8.78
CA ASN A 452 42.86 -7.90 -8.99
C ASN A 452 43.55 -9.27 -8.86
N ASP A 453 42.90 -10.25 -8.21
CA ASP A 453 43.39 -11.63 -8.09
C ASP A 453 42.86 -12.57 -9.20
N ILE A 454 41.87 -12.13 -10.00
CA ILE A 454 41.16 -12.99 -10.97
C ILE A 454 40.97 -12.28 -12.33
N LEU A 455 41.90 -11.42 -12.73
CA LEU A 455 41.91 -10.83 -14.07
C LEU A 455 42.57 -11.78 -15.07
N HIS A 456 41.89 -12.90 -15.38
CA HIS A 456 42.09 -13.53 -16.68
C HIS A 456 40.87 -14.13 -17.38
N GLU A 457 39.64 -13.99 -16.88
CA GLU A 457 38.47 -14.40 -17.67
C GLU A 457 37.25 -13.47 -17.57
N LYS A 458 36.99 -12.82 -18.71
CA LYS A 458 35.69 -12.68 -19.42
C LYS A 458 34.89 -11.37 -19.32
N ASN A 459 34.72 -10.83 -20.54
CA ASN A 459 33.75 -9.91 -21.17
C ASN A 459 32.26 -9.93 -20.74
N VAL A 460 31.89 -10.26 -19.51
CA VAL A 460 30.47 -10.33 -19.08
C VAL A 460 29.97 -9.02 -18.42
N ILE A 461 30.88 -8.14 -17.99
CA ILE A 461 30.54 -6.94 -17.20
C ILE A 461 30.23 -5.70 -18.06
N ALA A 462 30.77 -5.63 -19.30
CA ALA A 462 30.54 -4.48 -20.17
C ALA A 462 29.10 -4.40 -20.73
N LEU A 463 28.38 -5.53 -20.81
CA LEU A 463 27.00 -5.57 -21.28
C LEU A 463 25.99 -5.04 -20.25
N SER A 464 26.24 -5.20 -18.94
CA SER A 464 25.33 -4.71 -17.89
C SER A 464 25.41 -3.20 -17.65
N GLN A 465 26.55 -2.57 -17.98
CA GLN A 465 26.71 -1.11 -17.89
C GLN A 465 25.90 -0.37 -18.96
N VAL A 466 25.82 -0.90 -20.18
CA VAL A 466 25.04 -0.29 -21.26
C VAL A 466 23.54 -0.41 -20.98
N GLU A 467 23.09 -1.56 -20.48
CA GLU A 467 21.70 -1.78 -20.06
C GLU A 467 21.32 -0.92 -18.84
N MET A 468 22.22 -0.73 -17.87
CA MET A 468 22.01 0.19 -16.73
C MET A 468 22.02 1.66 -17.12
N MET A 469 22.84 2.07 -18.09
CA MET A 469 22.87 3.45 -18.57
C MET A 469 21.58 3.78 -19.33
N HIS A 470 21.04 2.81 -20.08
CA HIS A 470 19.73 2.92 -20.71
C HIS A 470 18.58 2.92 -19.70
N LEU A 471 18.72 2.16 -18.60
CA LEU A 471 17.79 2.21 -17.47
C LEU A 471 17.84 3.57 -16.73
N MET A 472 19.04 4.16 -16.57
CA MET A 472 19.20 5.52 -16.03
C MET A 472 18.52 6.56 -16.91
N GLU A 473 18.63 6.44 -18.23
CA GLU A 473 18.00 7.33 -19.21
C GLU A 473 16.47 7.25 -19.12
N GLN A 474 15.92 6.03 -19.03
CA GLN A 474 14.48 5.80 -18.82
C GLN A 474 13.99 6.34 -17.46
N ILE A 475 14.79 6.20 -16.39
CA ILE A 475 14.46 6.73 -15.07
C ILE A 475 14.50 8.27 -15.08
N LEU A 476 15.48 8.88 -15.76
CA LEU A 476 15.57 10.33 -15.95
C LEU A 476 14.36 10.88 -16.72
N GLU A 477 13.95 10.21 -17.80
CA GLU A 477 12.74 10.56 -18.55
C GLU A 477 11.47 10.48 -17.68
N VAL A 478 11.38 9.46 -16.84
CA VAL A 478 10.27 9.29 -15.90
C VAL A 478 10.24 10.41 -14.84
N VAL A 479 11.40 10.78 -14.29
CA VAL A 479 11.53 11.87 -13.30
C VAL A 479 11.22 13.24 -13.93
N GLU A 480 11.72 13.49 -15.14
CA GLU A 480 11.43 14.68 -15.94
C GLU A 480 9.93 14.79 -16.30
N GLY A 481 9.30 13.68 -16.67
CA GLY A 481 7.86 13.61 -16.90
C GLY A 481 7.05 13.95 -15.64
N GLN A 482 7.45 13.40 -14.49
CA GLN A 482 6.76 13.63 -13.22
C GLN A 482 6.93 15.07 -12.71
N LYS A 483 8.10 15.69 -12.94
CA LYS A 483 8.32 17.10 -12.64
C LYS A 483 7.42 17.99 -13.51
N ARG A 484 7.27 17.66 -14.80
CA ARG A 484 6.34 18.35 -15.70
C ARG A 484 4.90 18.20 -15.23
N ASP A 485 4.47 17.01 -14.82
CA ASP A 485 3.13 16.77 -14.28
C ASP A 485 2.84 17.59 -13.01
N ILE A 486 3.81 17.70 -12.08
CA ILE A 486 3.66 18.50 -10.86
C ILE A 486 3.49 19.99 -11.20
N VAL A 487 4.33 20.51 -12.11
CA VAL A 487 4.26 21.91 -12.56
C VAL A 487 2.93 22.18 -13.27
N GLN A 488 2.50 21.28 -14.15
CA GLN A 488 1.28 21.43 -14.93
C GLN A 488 0.02 21.32 -14.06
N ASN A 489 -0.04 20.35 -13.14
CA ASN A 489 -1.16 20.25 -12.19
C ASN A 489 -1.25 21.52 -11.32
N THR A 490 -0.11 22.09 -10.92
CA THR A 490 -0.07 23.36 -10.18
C THR A 490 -0.62 24.52 -11.02
N GLN A 491 -0.29 24.57 -12.31
CA GLN A 491 -0.79 25.59 -13.24
C GLN A 491 -2.29 25.43 -13.57
N GLU A 492 -2.78 24.21 -13.77
CA GLU A 492 -4.19 23.90 -14.01
C GLU A 492 -5.05 24.25 -12.78
N ILE A 493 -4.58 23.91 -11.58
CA ILE A 493 -5.22 24.31 -10.32
C ILE A 493 -5.30 25.82 -10.22
N ASN A 494 -4.21 26.54 -10.51
CA ASN A 494 -4.20 28.00 -10.50
C ASN A 494 -5.16 28.60 -11.54
N THR A 495 -5.25 28.01 -12.74
CA THR A 495 -6.12 28.48 -13.83
C THR A 495 -7.59 28.24 -13.53
N LEU A 496 -7.95 27.08 -13.00
CA LEU A 496 -9.32 26.77 -12.55
C LEU A 496 -9.75 27.68 -11.40
N THR A 497 -8.83 27.95 -10.46
CA THR A 497 -9.07 28.89 -9.36
C THR A 497 -9.37 30.30 -9.90
N LEU A 498 -8.62 30.76 -10.90
CA LEU A 498 -8.86 32.07 -11.54
C LEU A 498 -10.20 32.12 -12.28
N LYS A 499 -10.59 31.05 -12.98
CA LYS A 499 -11.89 30.96 -13.68
C LYS A 499 -13.08 30.95 -12.71
N ILE A 500 -12.96 30.25 -11.58
CA ILE A 500 -13.99 30.26 -10.53
C ILE A 500 -14.14 31.68 -9.95
N ILE A 501 -13.03 32.37 -9.71
CA ILE A 501 -13.03 33.77 -9.24
C ILE A 501 -13.67 34.71 -10.29
N GLU A 502 -13.45 34.49 -11.58
CA GLU A 502 -14.09 35.29 -12.65
C GLU A 502 -15.59 35.02 -12.77
N GLN A 503 -16.03 33.77 -12.61
CA GLN A 503 -17.44 33.39 -12.65
C GLN A 503 -18.23 33.94 -11.45
N GLU A 504 -17.66 33.89 -10.24
CA GLU A 504 -18.24 34.52 -9.05
C GLU A 504 -18.35 36.05 -9.19
N ASN A 505 -17.37 36.70 -9.85
CA ASN A 505 -17.40 38.14 -10.12
C ASN A 505 -18.44 38.56 -11.18
N GLN A 506 -18.89 37.64 -12.03
CA GLN A 506 -19.95 37.88 -13.02
C GLN A 506 -21.36 37.58 -12.49
N GLY A 507 -21.50 37.13 -11.23
CA GLY A 507 -22.80 36.88 -10.61
C GLY A 507 -23.54 35.67 -11.21
N ILE A 508 -22.82 34.75 -11.84
CA ILE A 508 -23.38 33.48 -12.32
C ILE A 508 -23.09 32.44 -11.24
N ASN A 509 -24.17 31.91 -10.67
CA ASN A 509 -24.16 30.93 -9.56
C ASN A 509 -23.58 29.58 -9.96
#